data_AF-A0A1H0BLY3-F1
#
_entry.id   AF-A0A1H0BLY3-F1
#
_cell.length_a   1.000
_cell.length_b   1.000
_cell.length_c   1.000
_cell.angle_alpha   90.00
_cell.angle_beta   90.00
_cell.angle_gamma   90.00
#
_symmetry.space_group_name_H-M   'P 1'
#
loop_
_entity.id
_entity.type
_entity.pdbx_description
1 polymer ?
#
loop_
_entity_poly.entity_id
_entity_poly.type
_entity_poly.pdbx_seq_one_letter_code
_entity_poly.pdbx_strand_id
1 'polypeptide(L)'
;MSSTEIEQLIADAQAAFDHRPTQIESGLETGDGALLQLRKACRLLAGAAALRDAGYYTLVIEASFVAIERTVEFQLLDRGTAQPDDLPGTHPGVYREAAAVGIFSKPTAENLADLWREHRAKTY
;
A
#
# COMPACT_ATOMS: atom_id res chain seq x y z
N MET A 1 -10.36 -8.25 -28.11
CA MET A 1 -11.20 -7.66 -27.06
C MET A 1 -11.94 -6.48 -27.64
N SER A 2 -13.26 -6.45 -27.53
CA SER A 2 -14.06 -5.31 -27.99
C SER A 2 -14.08 -4.18 -26.96
N SER A 3 -14.43 -2.95 -27.35
CA SER A 3 -14.59 -1.83 -26.40
C SER A 3 -15.61 -2.17 -25.31
N THR A 4 -16.74 -2.76 -25.69
CA THR A 4 -17.81 -3.17 -24.78
C THR A 4 -17.36 -4.25 -23.80
N GLU A 5 -16.54 -5.20 -24.25
CA GLU A 5 -15.97 -6.24 -23.39
C GLU A 5 -14.99 -5.64 -22.36
N ILE A 6 -14.16 -4.68 -22.76
CA ILE A 6 -13.26 -3.96 -21.84
C ILE A 6 -14.05 -3.18 -20.79
N GLU A 7 -15.08 -2.44 -21.21
CA GLU A 7 -15.94 -1.66 -20.29
C GLU A 7 -16.64 -2.55 -19.27
N GLN A 8 -17.13 -3.73 -19.70
CA GLN A 8 -17.74 -4.68 -18.78
C GLN A 8 -16.73 -5.22 -17.77
N LEU A 9 -15.52 -5.60 -18.20
CA LEU A 9 -14.48 -6.09 -17.29
C LEU A 9 -14.05 -5.02 -16.28
N ILE A 10 -14.00 -3.75 -16.69
CA ILE A 10 -13.75 -2.64 -15.78
C ILE A 10 -14.88 -2.50 -14.76
N ALA A 11 -16.14 -2.56 -15.20
CA ALA A 11 -17.29 -2.48 -14.31
C ALA A 11 -17.30 -3.63 -13.29
N ASP A 12 -16.98 -4.85 -13.72
CA ASP A 12 -16.90 -6.03 -12.84
C ASP A 12 -15.76 -5.88 -11.82
N ALA A 13 -14.60 -5.38 -12.25
CA ALA A 13 -13.47 -5.10 -11.36
C ALA A 13 -13.79 -3.98 -10.35
N GLN A 14 -14.49 -2.93 -10.78
CA GLN A 14 -14.94 -1.84 -9.90
C GLN A 14 -15.92 -2.35 -8.85
N ALA A 15 -16.92 -3.13 -9.28
CA ALA A 15 -17.90 -3.72 -8.38
C ALA A 15 -17.22 -4.59 -7.31
N ALA A 16 -16.14 -5.30 -7.66
CA ALA A 16 -15.39 -6.10 -6.68
C ALA A 16 -14.82 -5.27 -5.51
N PHE A 17 -14.49 -3.99 -5.69
CA PHE A 17 -14.00 -3.12 -4.62
C PHE A 17 -15.10 -2.66 -3.65
N ASP A 18 -16.36 -2.63 -4.09
CA ASP A 18 -17.50 -2.21 -3.25
C ASP A 18 -17.98 -3.32 -2.30
N HIS A 19 -17.57 -4.57 -2.54
CA HIS A 19 -17.95 -5.69 -1.69
C HIS A 19 -17.14 -5.67 -0.39
N ARG A 20 -17.84 -5.54 0.75
CA ARG A 20 -17.19 -5.81 2.04
C ARG A 20 -16.74 -7.27 2.07
N PRO A 21 -15.49 -7.56 2.46
CA PRO A 21 -15.03 -8.94 2.57
C PRO A 21 -15.89 -9.66 3.62
N THR A 22 -16.42 -10.82 3.26
CA THR A 22 -17.18 -11.69 4.17
C THR A 22 -16.27 -12.41 5.17
N GLN A 23 -14.96 -12.46 4.87
CA GLN A 23 -13.93 -12.99 5.73
C GLN A 23 -12.79 -11.96 5.82
N ILE A 24 -12.46 -11.57 7.05
CA ILE A 24 -11.29 -10.73 7.32
C ILE A 24 -10.06 -11.63 7.28
N GLU A 25 -9.02 -11.17 6.60
CA GLU A 25 -7.75 -11.88 6.52
C GLU A 25 -7.19 -12.16 7.92
N SER A 26 -6.75 -13.39 8.15
CA SER A 26 -6.21 -13.82 9.45
C SER A 26 -5.08 -12.89 9.91
N GLY A 27 -5.23 -12.39 11.15
CA GLY A 27 -4.28 -11.48 11.76
C GLY A 27 -4.59 -10.00 11.55
N LEU A 28 -5.60 -9.62 10.75
CA LEU A 28 -5.99 -8.21 10.59
C LEU A 28 -7.08 -7.72 11.56
N GLU A 29 -7.79 -8.61 12.24
CA GLU A 29 -8.83 -8.25 13.22
C GLU A 29 -8.23 -7.47 14.41
N THR A 30 -8.54 -6.17 14.51
CA THR A 30 -8.12 -5.30 15.62
C THR A 30 -8.98 -4.03 15.66
N GLY A 31 -9.21 -3.48 16.86
CA GLY A 31 -9.85 -2.18 17.04
C GLY A 31 -8.87 -0.99 17.01
N ASP A 32 -7.57 -1.28 16.95
CA ASP A 32 -6.50 -0.28 16.91
C ASP A 32 -6.05 -0.02 15.47
N GLY A 33 -6.28 1.20 15.00
CA GLY A 33 -5.94 1.63 13.64
C GLY A 33 -4.45 1.63 13.33
N ALA A 34 -3.59 1.98 14.30
CA ALA A 34 -2.14 1.92 14.11
C ALA A 34 -1.70 0.46 13.96
N LEU A 35 -2.12 -0.40 14.90
CA LEU A 35 -1.79 -1.83 14.86
C LEU A 35 -2.32 -2.50 13.58
N LEU A 36 -3.47 -2.05 13.07
CA LEU A 36 -4.01 -2.53 11.79
C LEU A 36 -3.03 -2.26 10.64
N GLN A 37 -2.45 -1.05 10.54
CA GLN A 37 -1.49 -0.75 9.47
C GLN A 37 -0.21 -1.58 9.60
N LEU A 38 0.30 -1.76 10.82
CA LEU A 38 1.46 -2.64 11.04
C LEU A 38 1.18 -4.09 10.63
N ARG A 39 0.00 -4.63 10.97
CA ARG A 39 -0.42 -5.98 10.57
C ARG A 39 -0.58 -6.11 9.06
N LYS A 40 -1.14 -5.10 8.38
CA LYS A 40 -1.19 -5.05 6.91
C LYS A 40 0.21 -5.08 6.30
N ALA A 41 1.17 -4.31 6.84
CA ALA A 41 2.57 -4.35 6.39
C ALA A 41 3.15 -5.77 6.48
N CYS A 42 2.95 -6.46 7.61
CA CYS A 42 3.41 -7.83 7.79
C CYS A 42 2.74 -8.82 6.81
N ARG A 43 1.43 -8.68 6.56
CA ARG A 43 0.70 -9.52 5.59
C ARG A 43 1.20 -9.31 4.17
N LEU A 44 1.45 -8.06 3.77
CA LEU A 44 2.02 -7.72 2.46
C LEU A 44 3.41 -8.35 2.28
N LEU A 45 4.28 -8.28 3.29
CA LEU A 45 5.60 -8.90 3.24
C LEU A 45 5.54 -10.43 3.18
N ALA A 46 4.62 -11.06 3.93
CA ALA A 46 4.40 -12.50 3.85
C ALA A 46 3.91 -12.92 2.46
N GLY A 47 2.98 -12.17 1.87
CA GLY A 47 2.51 -12.38 0.50
C GLY A 47 3.64 -12.17 -0.53
N ALA A 48 4.42 -11.10 -0.39
CA ALA A 48 5.55 -10.81 -1.26
C ALA A 48 6.61 -11.93 -1.22
N ALA A 49 6.88 -12.52 -0.04
CA ALA A 49 7.78 -13.67 0.06
C ALA A 49 7.29 -14.87 -0.75
N ALA A 50 6.00 -15.23 -0.61
CA ALA A 50 5.40 -16.32 -1.38
C ALA A 50 5.40 -16.04 -2.90
N LEU A 51 5.08 -14.81 -3.29
CA LEU A 51 5.07 -14.38 -4.70
C LEU A 51 6.47 -14.35 -5.32
N ARG A 52 7.49 -14.00 -4.54
CA ARG A 52 8.89 -14.04 -4.98
C ARG A 52 9.31 -15.46 -5.32
N ASP A 53 8.96 -16.42 -4.47
CA ASP A 53 9.31 -17.84 -4.69
C ASP A 53 8.57 -18.42 -5.93
N ALA A 54 7.42 -17.84 -6.28
CA ALA A 54 6.66 -18.16 -7.49
C ALA A 54 7.03 -17.30 -8.73
N GLY A 55 8.02 -16.40 -8.63
CA GLY A 55 8.53 -15.61 -9.76
C GLY A 55 7.72 -14.36 -10.14
N TYR A 56 6.77 -13.93 -9.31
CA TYR A 56 5.93 -12.74 -9.58
C TYR A 56 6.58 -11.42 -9.16
N TYR A 57 7.75 -11.10 -9.72
CA TYR A 57 8.59 -9.99 -9.24
C TYR A 57 7.94 -8.60 -9.28
N THR A 58 7.10 -8.30 -10.28
CA THR A 58 6.36 -7.03 -10.32
C THR A 58 5.46 -6.86 -9.09
N LEU A 59 4.75 -7.93 -8.69
CA LEU A 59 3.90 -7.90 -7.50
C LEU A 59 4.71 -7.82 -6.21
N VAL A 60 5.90 -8.44 -6.17
CA VAL A 60 6.82 -8.32 -5.03
C VAL A 60 7.24 -6.87 -4.83
N ILE A 61 7.57 -6.15 -5.90
CA ILE A 61 7.97 -4.74 -5.84
C ILE A 61 6.79 -3.88 -5.35
N GLU A 62 5.61 -4.02 -5.95
CA GLU A 62 4.42 -3.26 -5.56
C GLU A 62 4.05 -3.53 -4.09
N ALA A 63 4.03 -4.80 -3.65
CA ALA A 63 3.76 -5.15 -2.26
C ALA A 63 4.81 -4.61 -1.29
N SER A 64 6.08 -4.50 -1.71
CA SER A 64 7.16 -3.95 -0.87
C SER A 64 6.98 -2.46 -0.64
N PHE A 65 6.60 -1.68 -1.66
CA PHE A 65 6.29 -0.26 -1.49
C PHE A 65 5.08 -0.05 -0.56
N VAL A 66 4.01 -0.81 -0.78
CA VAL A 66 2.82 -0.70 0.08
C VAL A 66 3.15 -1.12 1.52
N ALA A 67 4.01 -2.12 1.74
CA ALA A 67 4.45 -2.49 3.09
C ALA A 67 5.24 -1.35 3.80
N ILE A 68 6.09 -0.64 3.07
CA ILE A 68 6.79 0.56 3.58
C ILE A 68 5.77 1.63 3.96
N GLU A 69 4.79 1.91 3.10
CA GLU A 69 3.75 2.91 3.34
C GLU A 69 2.90 2.56 4.56
N ARG A 70 2.47 1.31 4.71
CA ARG A 70 1.72 0.86 5.90
C ARG A 70 2.55 0.99 7.18
N THR A 71 3.87 0.83 7.09
CA THR A 71 4.78 1.05 8.23
C THR A 71 4.89 2.54 8.57
N VAL A 72 4.90 3.42 7.57
CA VAL A 72 4.86 4.87 7.76
C VAL A 72 3.53 5.30 8.39
N GLU A 73 2.41 4.85 7.85
CA GLU A 73 1.09 5.16 8.41
C GLU A 73 0.94 4.66 9.84
N PHE A 74 1.47 3.48 10.17
CA PHE A 74 1.58 3.02 11.56
C PHE A 74 2.30 4.06 12.43
N GLN A 75 3.47 4.53 12.01
CA GLN A 75 4.23 5.55 12.76
C GLN A 75 3.48 6.88 12.88
N LEU A 76 2.74 7.30 11.86
CA LEU A 76 1.93 8.52 11.89
C LEU A 76 0.79 8.43 12.92
N LEU A 77 0.12 7.28 12.96
CA LEU A 77 -0.97 7.03 13.92
C LEU A 77 -0.43 6.84 15.35
N ASP A 78 0.62 6.04 15.52
CA ASP A 78 1.21 5.71 16.82
C ASP A 78 1.78 6.95 17.54
N ARG A 79 2.34 7.88 16.77
CA ARG A 79 2.82 9.18 17.29
C ARG A 79 1.70 10.22 17.49
N GLY A 80 0.47 9.91 17.07
CA GLY A 80 -0.66 10.84 17.11
C GLY A 80 -0.52 12.04 16.16
N THR A 81 0.35 11.95 15.15
CA THR A 81 0.54 13.02 14.15
C THR A 81 -0.49 12.98 13.03
N ALA A 82 -1.28 11.91 12.93
CA ALA A 82 -2.43 11.78 12.05
C ALA A 82 -3.55 10.98 12.74
N GLN A 83 -4.79 11.14 12.27
CA GLN A 83 -5.91 10.23 12.57
C GLN A 83 -6.14 9.27 11.40
N PRO A 84 -6.85 8.14 11.60
CA PRO A 84 -7.12 7.18 10.52
C PRO A 84 -7.74 7.79 9.26
N ASP A 85 -8.64 8.76 9.43
CA ASP A 85 -9.32 9.44 8.32
C ASP A 85 -8.44 10.51 7.63
N ASP A 86 -7.33 10.89 8.25
CA ASP A 86 -6.37 11.89 7.74
C ASP A 86 -5.16 11.26 7.03
N LEU A 87 -5.10 9.92 6.95
CA LEU A 87 -3.99 9.24 6.31
C LEU A 87 -3.90 9.63 4.81
N PRO A 88 -2.69 9.88 4.27
CA PRO A 88 -2.55 10.27 2.88
C PRO A 88 -3.06 9.19 1.91
N GLY A 89 -4.01 9.54 1.05
CA GLY A 89 -4.58 8.60 0.06
C GLY A 89 -3.71 8.32 -1.16
N THR A 90 -2.47 8.81 -1.21
CA THR A 90 -1.56 8.65 -2.36
C THR A 90 -0.16 8.26 -1.90
N HIS A 91 0.52 7.39 -2.66
CA HIS A 91 1.89 6.94 -2.36
C HIS A 91 2.86 8.11 -2.12
N PRO A 92 2.96 9.14 -3.00
CA PRO A 92 3.84 10.27 -2.74
C PRO A 92 3.41 11.14 -1.55
N GLY A 93 2.11 11.14 -1.24
CA GLY A 93 1.55 11.82 -0.07
C GLY A 93 2.06 11.20 1.23
N VAL A 94 2.06 9.87 1.33
CA VAL A 94 2.58 9.13 2.50
C VAL A 94 4.04 9.50 2.77
N TYR A 95 4.89 9.51 1.74
CA TYR A 95 6.30 9.85 1.90
C TYR A 95 6.54 11.31 2.29
N ARG A 96 5.76 12.23 1.72
CA ARG A 96 5.86 13.66 2.06
C ARG A 96 5.51 13.91 3.51
N GLU A 97 4.42 13.32 3.99
CA GLU A 97 3.96 13.48 5.36
C GLU A 97 4.98 12.93 6.36
N ALA A 98 5.52 11.75 6.08
CA ALA A 98 6.58 11.16 6.89
C ALA A 98 7.82 12.06 7.04
N ALA A 99 8.22 12.75 5.97
CA ALA A 99 9.31 13.72 6.04
C ALA A 99 8.93 14.99 6.82
N ALA A 100 7.69 15.47 6.69
CA ALA A 100 7.21 16.64 7.40
C ALA A 100 7.23 16.45 8.93
N VAL A 101 6.92 15.24 9.40
CA VAL A 101 6.93 14.89 10.83
C VAL A 101 8.26 14.27 11.31
N GLY A 102 9.27 14.20 10.44
CA GLY A 102 10.61 13.73 10.79
C GLY A 102 10.74 12.21 11.01
N ILE A 103 9.89 11.38 10.39
CA ILE A 103 10.08 9.92 10.35
C ILE A 103 11.32 9.57 9.52
N PHE A 104 11.53 10.26 8.39
CA PHE A 104 12.77 10.20 7.61
C PHE A 104 13.07 11.54 6.93
N SER A 105 14.25 11.65 6.32
CA SER A 105 14.68 12.89 5.68
C SER A 105 13.90 13.20 4.40
N LYS A 106 13.79 14.49 4.03
CA LYS A 106 13.19 14.92 2.75
C LYS A 106 13.84 14.25 1.53
N PRO A 107 15.18 14.13 1.40
CA PRO A 107 15.79 13.37 0.31
C PRO A 107 15.35 11.90 0.25
N THR A 108 15.16 11.25 1.41
CA THR A 108 14.63 9.88 1.46
C THR A 108 13.21 9.82 0.88
N ALA A 109 12.37 10.79 1.22
CA ALA A 109 10.99 10.88 0.71
C ALA A 109 10.95 11.05 -0.82
N GLU A 110 11.79 11.96 -1.34
CA GLU A 110 11.91 12.23 -2.77
C GLU A 110 12.37 10.98 -3.53
N ASN A 111 13.41 10.31 -3.01
CA ASN A 111 13.91 9.07 -3.59
C ASN A 111 12.85 7.95 -3.61
N LEU A 112 12.06 7.79 -2.54
CA LEU A 112 10.98 6.79 -2.51
C LEU A 112 9.87 7.13 -3.53
N ALA A 113 9.50 8.40 -3.64
CA ALA A 113 8.50 8.85 -4.60
C ALA A 113 8.97 8.66 -6.05
N ASP A 114 10.25 8.91 -6.32
CA ASP A 114 10.84 8.71 -7.65
C ASP A 114 11.00 7.23 -7.98
N LEU A 115 11.47 6.42 -7.03
CA LEU A 115 11.52 4.96 -7.18
C LEU A 115 10.12 4.41 -7.51
N TRP A 116 9.09 4.79 -6.77
CA TRP A 116 7.71 4.39 -7.04
C TRP A 116 7.26 4.77 -8.47
N ARG A 117 7.53 6.01 -8.88
CA ARG A 117 7.12 6.53 -10.20
C ARG A 117 7.86 5.83 -11.34
N GLU A 118 9.16 5.61 -11.19
CA GLU A 118 10.00 5.04 -12.23
C GLU A 118 9.87 3.53 -12.35
N HIS A 119 9.67 2.80 -11.24
CA HIS A 119 9.65 1.33 -11.28
C HIS A 119 8.42 0.81 -12.05
N ARG A 120 7.27 1.49 -11.98
CA ARG A 120 6.11 1.15 -12.82
C ARG A 120 6.38 1.26 -14.33
N ALA A 121 7.28 2.15 -14.72
CA ALA A 121 7.59 2.40 -16.13
C ALA A 121 8.78 1.57 -16.64
N LYS A 122 9.65 1.07 -15.74
CA LYS A 122 10.90 0.36 -16.09
C LYS A 122 10.81 -1.16 -15.94
N THR A 123 9.70 -1.69 -15.43
CA THR A 123 9.52 -3.14 -15.25
C THR A 123 9.08 -3.74 -16.59
N TYR A 124 10.09 -4.14 -17.38
CA TYR A 124 10.06 -4.75 -18.73
C TYR A 124 9.94 -3.79 -19.92
#